data_AF-A0A6C0D9F0-F1
#
_entry.id   AF-A0A6C0D9F0-F1
#
_cell.length_a   1.000
_cell.length_b   1.000
_cell.length_c   1.000
_cell.angle_alpha   90.00
_cell.angle_beta   90.00
_cell.angle_gamma   90.00
#
_symmetry.space_group_name_H-M   'P 1'
#
loop_
_entity.id
_entity.type
_entity.pdbx_description
1 polymer ?
#
loop_
_entity_poly.entity_id
_entity_poly.type
_entity_poly.pdbx_seq_one_letter_code
_entity_poly.pdbx_strand_id
1 'polypeptide(L)'
;MDDTGAFARMLASLRSTFNSRLPMGLTAGADSRLQRTLTHFIKEVVRVQGSLQEREVLRETFDSMAGWFRRKPNELLDGGDGGKPLSQQIEYAVAPDLVPGGGGLAVIGGSPFVEEDVHVALERIRAARQGISPSVAPTMSTPLELQPVETKIVPTEHVQQKDIIQRQESVVKYRDVEYNLILNSKDRDWLNNISSQNRYQFSVIPDNNRTQGSSPQLIIMKQFRNITRLEFVKAILPVESLDIGITQPSPTPDKVFYSVLAMPFINIICNEQVGNNYGTNDSVDRSLAICQYDAAWRSDLQPGEAHLNRGYTLFFPKFMKAHRLYQPTPLSSFQKLTFEIQNPENQPLSRIPDASHVAQVLFSNAFGSLTTNSVFADTSGMYLFIRTAQWFPQWSYSKVDKVTFAGLTFTDISGATTGAGVASLTEWLQGPDGHLVLGIAHTNATTGRIEDGANSCGFANWIIIQNRMTTPYSSPSYNGACSLQPFSPSGDDTALGAALAIFPAAHQDGGVLNLSRQVQIVLRVICRELDPATNIRPDNA
;
A
#
# COMPACT_ATOMS: atom_id res chain seq x y z
N MET A 1 8.71 0.10 -51.89
CA MET A 1 9.97 0.16 -51.13
C MET A 1 10.27 -1.25 -50.67
N ASP A 2 11.51 -1.71 -50.78
CA ASP A 2 11.94 -3.08 -50.53
C ASP A 2 11.84 -3.47 -49.05
N ASP A 3 10.63 -3.83 -48.59
CA ASP A 3 10.35 -4.22 -47.19
C ASP A 3 11.03 -5.53 -46.76
N THR A 4 11.47 -6.36 -47.72
CA THR A 4 12.15 -7.64 -47.45
C THR A 4 13.54 -7.46 -46.85
N GLY A 5 14.26 -6.39 -47.21
CA GLY A 5 15.60 -6.11 -46.67
C GLY A 5 15.56 -5.61 -45.22
N ALA A 6 14.63 -4.72 -44.90
CA ALA A 6 14.44 -4.20 -43.54
C ALA A 6 13.96 -5.29 -42.57
N PHE A 7 13.01 -6.14 -43.01
CA PHE A 7 12.54 -7.28 -42.22
C PHE A 7 13.67 -8.24 -41.85
N ALA A 8 14.51 -8.63 -42.82
CA ALA A 8 15.61 -9.56 -42.59
C ALA A 8 16.65 -9.00 -41.60
N ARG A 9 16.98 -7.71 -41.70
CA ARG A 9 17.90 -7.03 -40.76
C ARG A 9 17.33 -6.94 -39.35
N MET A 10 16.06 -6.53 -39.21
CA MET A 10 15.39 -6.44 -37.90
C MET A 10 15.25 -7.82 -37.24
N LEU A 11 14.89 -8.84 -38.02
CA LEU A 11 14.78 -10.21 -37.52
C LEU A 11 16.14 -10.76 -37.08
N ALA A 12 17.21 -10.52 -37.85
CA ALA A 12 18.57 -10.93 -37.47
C ALA A 12 19.03 -10.25 -36.17
N SER A 13 18.74 -8.95 -36.01
CA SER A 13 19.04 -8.19 -34.80
C SER A 13 18.31 -8.74 -33.57
N LEU A 14 17.01 -8.99 -33.68
CA LEU A 14 16.21 -9.57 -32.59
C LEU A 14 16.65 -10.99 -32.24
N ARG A 15 16.92 -11.84 -33.25
CA ARG A 15 17.47 -13.19 -33.04
C ARG A 15 18.80 -13.15 -32.29
N SER A 16 19.72 -12.27 -32.70
CA SER A 16 21.01 -12.11 -32.03
C SER A 16 20.83 -11.68 -30.57
N THR A 17 19.91 -10.75 -30.31
CA THR A 17 19.65 -10.21 -28.97
C THR A 17 19.01 -11.25 -28.05
N PHE A 18 18.06 -12.03 -28.55
CA PHE A 18 17.43 -13.08 -27.75
C PHE A 18 18.30 -14.32 -27.60
N ASN A 19 19.11 -14.69 -28.60
CA ASN A 19 20.06 -15.79 -28.48
C ASN A 19 21.20 -15.49 -27.50
N SER A 20 21.60 -14.22 -27.33
CA SER A 20 22.59 -13.85 -26.31
C SER A 20 22.01 -13.75 -24.91
N ARG A 21 20.71 -13.44 -24.79
CA ARG A 21 20.03 -13.29 -23.49
C ARG A 21 19.44 -14.60 -22.96
N LEU A 22 18.99 -15.50 -23.83
CA LEU A 22 18.38 -16.77 -23.41
C LEU A 22 19.45 -17.85 -23.25
N PRO A 23 19.53 -18.54 -22.09
CA PRO A 23 20.57 -19.53 -21.81
C PRO A 23 20.55 -20.76 -22.75
N MET A 24 19.42 -21.04 -23.40
CA MET A 24 19.23 -22.17 -24.32
C MET A 24 19.10 -21.74 -25.80
N GLY A 25 19.23 -20.43 -26.09
CA GLY A 25 18.88 -19.85 -27.40
C GLY A 25 17.37 -19.88 -27.70
N LEU A 26 16.99 -19.36 -28.88
CA LEU A 26 15.61 -19.44 -29.37
C LEU A 26 15.25 -20.85 -29.86
N THR A 27 14.15 -21.40 -29.37
CA THR A 27 13.52 -22.59 -29.95
C THR A 27 12.87 -22.27 -31.29
N ALA A 28 12.63 -23.29 -32.13
CA ALA A 28 11.94 -23.11 -33.42
C ALA A 28 10.52 -22.53 -33.26
N GLY A 29 9.82 -22.91 -32.18
CA GLY A 29 8.51 -22.36 -31.82
C GLY A 29 8.57 -20.88 -31.44
N ALA A 30 9.55 -20.50 -30.61
CA ALA A 30 9.79 -19.12 -30.23
C ALA A 30 10.20 -18.25 -31.44
N ASP A 31 10.99 -18.79 -32.36
CA ASP A 31 11.42 -18.06 -33.56
C ASP A 31 10.27 -17.84 -34.54
N SER A 32 9.41 -18.85 -34.75
CA SER A 32 8.18 -18.70 -35.53
C SER A 32 7.25 -17.65 -34.93
N ARG A 33 7.20 -17.53 -33.60
CA ARG A 33 6.42 -16.48 -32.92
C ARG A 33 7.08 -15.11 -33.10
N LEU A 34 8.39 -15.00 -32.94
CA LEU A 34 9.15 -13.76 -33.14
C LEU A 34 8.90 -13.18 -34.53
N GLN A 35 8.97 -14.02 -35.57
CA GLN A 35 8.68 -13.62 -36.95
C GLN A 35 7.26 -13.07 -37.09
N ARG A 36 6.25 -13.76 -36.54
CA ARG A 36 4.85 -13.31 -36.58
C ARG A 36 4.63 -11.98 -35.85
N THR A 37 5.24 -11.83 -34.67
CA THR A 37 5.15 -10.61 -33.86
C THR A 37 5.81 -9.43 -34.58
N LEU A 38 6.98 -9.63 -35.18
CA LEU A 38 7.66 -8.62 -35.99
C LEU A 38 6.81 -8.21 -37.20
N THR A 39 6.24 -9.17 -37.93
CA THR A 39 5.33 -8.89 -39.05
C THR A 39 4.11 -8.08 -38.62
N HIS A 40 3.54 -8.37 -37.43
CA HIS A 40 2.42 -7.62 -36.89
C HIS A 40 2.80 -6.16 -36.61
N PHE A 41 3.90 -5.91 -35.90
CA PHE A 41 4.31 -4.54 -35.55
C PHE A 41 4.79 -3.73 -36.74
N ILE A 42 5.43 -4.33 -37.74
CA ILE A 42 5.76 -3.65 -39.00
C ILE A 42 4.48 -3.16 -39.68
N LYS A 43 3.48 -4.02 -39.82
CA LYS A 43 2.20 -3.65 -40.43
C LYS A 43 1.48 -2.55 -39.65
N GLU A 44 1.51 -2.65 -38.32
CA GLU A 44 0.80 -1.71 -37.45
C GLU A 44 1.47 -0.34 -37.37
N VAL A 45 2.80 -0.28 -37.27
CA VAL A 45 3.55 0.98 -37.26
C VAL A 45 3.45 1.69 -38.62
N VAL A 46 3.56 0.96 -39.73
CA VAL A 46 3.36 1.53 -41.08
C VAL A 46 1.93 2.02 -41.26
N ARG A 47 0.91 1.31 -40.73
CA ARG A 47 -0.49 1.73 -40.75
C ARG A 47 -0.73 3.04 -39.99
N VAL A 48 -0.08 3.21 -38.83
CA VAL A 48 -0.33 4.35 -37.93
C VAL A 48 0.53 5.57 -38.28
N GLN A 49 1.79 5.39 -38.63
CA GLN A 49 2.75 6.49 -38.81
C GLN A 49 3.09 6.78 -40.28
N GLY A 50 2.63 5.96 -41.23
CA GLY A 50 2.89 6.12 -42.67
C GLY A 50 4.34 5.89 -43.10
N SER A 51 5.26 5.60 -42.16
CA SER A 51 6.66 5.30 -42.42
C SER A 51 7.19 4.25 -41.42
N LEU A 52 8.18 3.46 -41.84
CA LEU A 52 8.76 2.40 -41.01
C LEU A 52 9.83 2.97 -40.08
N GLN A 53 9.50 3.14 -38.78
CA GLN A 53 10.49 3.42 -37.75
C GLN A 53 11.07 2.11 -37.19
N GLU A 54 12.19 1.63 -37.77
CA GLU A 54 12.82 0.35 -37.38
C GLU A 54 13.09 0.25 -35.87
N ARG A 55 13.50 1.35 -35.21
CA ARG A 55 13.80 1.37 -33.76
C ARG A 55 12.57 1.13 -32.88
N GLU A 56 11.43 1.69 -33.25
CA GLU A 56 10.17 1.54 -32.51
C GLU A 56 9.61 0.13 -32.70
N VAL A 57 9.64 -0.37 -33.94
CA VAL A 57 9.26 -1.75 -34.27
C VAL A 57 10.10 -2.75 -33.47
N LEU A 58 11.42 -2.56 -33.39
CA LEU A 58 12.32 -3.43 -32.63
C LEU A 58 11.99 -3.41 -31.13
N ARG A 59 11.74 -2.23 -30.55
CA ARG A 59 11.39 -2.08 -29.14
C ARG A 59 10.08 -2.77 -28.79
N GLU A 60 9.02 -2.48 -29.53
CA GLU A 60 7.69 -3.06 -29.27
C GLU A 60 7.67 -4.57 -29.51
N THR A 61 8.38 -5.04 -30.54
CA THR A 61 8.54 -6.48 -30.79
C THR A 61 9.29 -7.15 -29.65
N PHE A 62 10.35 -6.51 -29.13
CA PHE A 62 11.10 -7.03 -28.00
C PHE A 62 10.26 -7.08 -26.72
N ASP A 63 9.58 -6.00 -26.35
CA ASP A 63 8.75 -5.92 -25.14
C ASP A 63 7.57 -6.91 -25.17
N SER A 64 6.97 -7.10 -26.35
CA SER A 64 5.90 -8.08 -26.55
C SER A 64 6.39 -9.53 -26.42
N MET A 65 7.53 -9.86 -27.03
CA MET A 65 8.17 -11.18 -26.90
C MET A 65 8.65 -11.43 -25.48
N ALA A 66 9.17 -10.40 -24.81
CA ALA A 66 9.59 -10.44 -23.43
C ALA A 66 8.43 -10.78 -22.47
N GLY A 67 7.30 -10.10 -22.62
CA GLY A 67 6.08 -10.40 -21.86
C GLY A 67 5.50 -11.78 -22.18
N TRP A 68 5.71 -12.29 -23.39
CA TRP A 68 5.31 -13.65 -23.76
C TRP A 68 6.15 -14.73 -23.08
N PHE A 69 7.48 -14.58 -23.07
CA PHE A 69 8.37 -15.51 -22.35
C PHE A 69 8.05 -15.61 -20.85
N ARG A 70 7.67 -14.49 -20.22
CA ARG A 70 7.25 -14.48 -18.80
C ARG A 70 5.97 -15.29 -18.54
N ARG A 71 5.03 -15.28 -19.49
CA ARG A 71 3.75 -15.99 -19.36
C ARG A 71 3.83 -17.46 -19.72
N LYS A 72 4.79 -17.84 -20.57
CA LYS A 72 4.90 -19.21 -21.12
C LYS A 72 6.35 -19.71 -21.12
N PRO A 73 6.99 -19.87 -19.94
CA PRO A 73 8.37 -20.35 -19.85
C PRO A 73 8.54 -21.77 -20.40
N ASN A 74 7.48 -22.58 -20.41
CA ASN A 74 7.51 -23.97 -20.88
C ASN A 74 7.64 -24.11 -22.41
N GLU A 75 7.34 -23.06 -23.19
CA GLU A 75 7.50 -23.09 -24.67
C GLU A 75 8.96 -22.80 -25.11
N LEU A 76 9.87 -22.56 -24.16
CA LEU A 76 11.33 -22.47 -24.35
C LEU A 76 12.05 -23.81 -24.17
N LEU A 77 11.35 -24.86 -23.72
CA LEU A 77 11.90 -26.20 -23.51
C LEU A 77 11.44 -27.09 -24.67
N ASP A 78 12.35 -27.38 -25.60
CA ASP A 78 12.13 -28.47 -26.54
C ASP A 78 12.46 -29.78 -25.80
N GLY A 79 11.47 -30.67 -25.70
CA GLY A 79 11.46 -31.97 -25.00
C GLY A 79 12.71 -32.38 -24.22
N GLY A 80 12.65 -32.33 -22.89
CA GLY A 80 13.67 -32.90 -22.00
C GLY A 80 13.27 -32.81 -20.53
N ASP A 81 13.47 -33.93 -19.83
CA ASP A 81 13.03 -34.29 -18.48
C ASP A 81 13.30 -33.26 -17.35
N GLY A 82 12.51 -33.35 -16.29
CA GLY A 82 12.36 -32.34 -15.24
C GLY A 82 13.64 -31.97 -14.48
N GLY A 83 13.86 -30.66 -14.31
CA GLY A 83 14.89 -30.14 -13.40
C GLY A 83 14.90 -28.61 -13.26
N LYS A 84 14.40 -28.12 -12.11
CA LYS A 84 14.50 -26.75 -11.54
C LYS A 84 13.70 -25.62 -12.23
N PRO A 85 13.20 -24.62 -11.47
CA PRO A 85 12.34 -23.57 -12.00
C PRO A 85 13.15 -22.56 -12.85
N LEU A 86 13.04 -22.69 -14.18
CA LEU A 86 13.70 -21.83 -15.17
C LEU A 86 13.14 -20.39 -15.21
N SER A 87 12.04 -20.13 -14.48
CA SER A 87 11.34 -18.83 -14.48
C SER A 87 12.23 -17.68 -14.02
N GLN A 88 13.11 -17.92 -13.04
CA GLN A 88 13.98 -16.90 -12.46
C GLN A 88 15.14 -16.49 -13.40
N GLN A 89 15.63 -17.42 -14.22
CA GLN A 89 16.68 -17.15 -15.21
C GLN A 89 16.12 -16.43 -16.45
N ILE A 90 14.90 -16.77 -16.88
CA ILE A 90 14.19 -16.05 -17.94
C ILE A 90 13.86 -14.61 -17.50
N GLU A 91 13.48 -14.41 -16.24
CA GLU A 91 13.16 -13.09 -15.69
C GLU A 91 14.35 -12.13 -15.72
N TYR A 92 15.57 -12.63 -15.47
CA TYR A 92 16.81 -11.85 -15.56
C TYR A 92 17.23 -11.57 -17.02
N ALA A 93 17.07 -12.56 -17.91
CA ALA A 93 17.40 -12.43 -19.34
C ALA A 93 16.49 -11.44 -20.09
N VAL A 94 15.27 -11.25 -19.61
CA VAL A 94 14.17 -10.55 -20.30
C VAL A 94 13.79 -9.24 -19.57
N ALA A 95 14.63 -8.80 -18.63
CA ALA A 95 14.50 -7.50 -18.00
C ALA A 95 15.01 -6.39 -18.95
N PRO A 96 14.31 -5.25 -19.07
CA PRO A 96 14.89 -4.06 -19.68
C PRO A 96 16.02 -3.56 -18.76
N ASP A 97 17.20 -3.28 -19.32
CA ASP A 97 18.37 -2.85 -18.56
C ASP A 97 18.07 -1.57 -17.76
N LEU A 98 18.01 -1.70 -16.43
CA LEU A 98 18.04 -0.57 -15.49
C LEU A 98 19.50 -0.28 -15.13
N VAL A 99 20.26 0.26 -16.08
CA VAL A 99 21.59 0.85 -15.80
C VAL A 99 21.48 2.37 -16.01
N PRO A 100 21.86 3.20 -15.02
CA PRO A 100 21.93 4.64 -15.22
C PRO A 100 23.14 4.97 -16.09
N GLY A 101 22.88 5.21 -17.38
CA GLY A 101 23.86 5.68 -18.36
C GLY A 101 24.51 4.57 -19.19
N GLY A 102 23.89 4.21 -20.33
CA GLY A 102 24.50 3.32 -21.32
C GLY A 102 23.57 3.06 -22.51
N GLY A 103 24.07 3.34 -23.72
CA GLY A 103 23.33 3.42 -24.99
C GLY A 103 22.47 2.21 -25.38
N GLY A 104 21.30 2.51 -25.95
CA GLY A 104 20.54 1.54 -26.74
C GLY A 104 21.20 1.26 -28.09
N LEU A 105 20.97 0.05 -28.61
CA LEU A 105 21.01 -0.36 -30.02
C LEU A 105 21.80 0.56 -30.98
N ALA A 106 23.13 0.57 -30.88
CA ALA A 106 24.09 0.77 -31.97
C ALA A 106 25.52 0.59 -31.45
N VAL A 107 26.28 -0.38 -31.98
CA VAL A 107 27.54 -0.17 -32.73
C VAL A 107 27.84 -1.46 -33.50
N ILE A 108 27.84 -1.35 -34.82
CA ILE A 108 28.50 -2.28 -35.73
C ILE A 108 29.99 -1.91 -35.72
N GLY A 109 30.84 -2.88 -35.35
CA GLY A 109 32.27 -2.89 -35.66
C GLY A 109 33.23 -2.36 -34.60
N GLY A 110 34.16 -3.23 -34.15
CA GLY A 110 35.50 -2.82 -33.72
C GLY A 110 35.90 -3.06 -32.26
N SER A 111 36.71 -4.11 -32.06
CA SER A 111 37.61 -4.41 -30.92
C SER A 111 37.00 -4.77 -29.55
N PRO A 112 37.48 -5.86 -28.90
CA PRO A 112 37.03 -6.24 -27.56
C PRO A 112 37.60 -5.28 -26.51
N PHE A 113 36.73 -4.72 -25.68
CA PHE A 113 37.11 -4.08 -24.42
C PHE A 113 37.47 -5.19 -23.42
N VAL A 114 38.68 -5.13 -22.90
CA VAL A 114 39.10 -5.94 -21.74
C VAL A 114 38.58 -5.25 -20.49
N GLU A 115 37.77 -5.96 -19.72
CA GLU A 115 37.18 -5.54 -18.46
C GLU A 115 38.30 -5.45 -17.39
N GLU A 116 38.66 -4.24 -16.97
CA GLU A 116 39.66 -4.03 -15.92
C GLU A 116 38.97 -4.02 -14.55
N ASP A 117 39.46 -4.84 -13.63
CA ASP A 117 38.91 -5.05 -12.30
C ASP A 117 38.91 -3.73 -11.47
N VAL A 118 37.76 -3.39 -10.88
CA VAL A 118 37.49 -2.12 -10.18
C VAL A 118 38.47 -1.90 -9.02
N HIS A 119 39.02 -2.97 -8.45
CA HIS A 119 40.06 -2.88 -7.42
C HIS A 119 41.42 -2.41 -7.94
N VAL A 120 41.80 -2.82 -9.15
CA VAL A 120 43.07 -2.39 -9.79
C VAL A 120 43.00 -0.91 -10.16
N ALA A 121 41.84 -0.42 -10.60
CA ALA A 121 41.61 1.00 -10.89
C ALA A 121 41.71 1.87 -9.61
N LEU A 122 41.21 1.37 -8.47
CA LEU A 122 41.24 2.06 -7.18
C LEU A 122 42.66 2.16 -6.58
N GLU A 123 43.48 1.13 -6.72
CA GLU A 123 44.88 1.16 -6.28
C GLU A 123 45.73 2.12 -7.12
N ARG A 124 45.48 2.18 -8.43
CA ARG A 124 46.17 3.10 -9.35
C ARG A 124 45.88 4.58 -9.02
N ILE A 125 44.65 4.89 -8.59
CA ILE A 125 44.26 6.23 -8.12
C ILE A 125 44.89 6.56 -6.76
N ARG A 126 45.12 5.56 -5.90
CA ARG A 126 45.77 5.73 -4.59
C ARG A 126 47.27 6.01 -4.73
N ALA A 127 47.94 5.32 -5.66
CA ALA A 127 49.35 5.54 -6.00
C ALA A 127 49.58 6.94 -6.61
N ALA A 128 48.64 7.44 -7.43
CA ALA A 128 48.73 8.78 -8.02
C ALA A 128 48.60 9.92 -6.99
N ARG A 129 47.98 9.69 -5.83
CA ARG A 129 47.84 10.69 -4.76
C ARG A 129 49.05 10.80 -3.83
N GLN A 130 49.95 9.82 -3.82
CA GLN A 130 51.15 9.83 -2.96
C GLN A 130 52.39 10.46 -3.64
N GLY A 131 52.28 10.89 -4.90
CA GLY A 131 53.40 11.41 -5.71
C GLY A 131 53.65 12.93 -5.62
N ILE A 132 53.00 13.67 -4.71
CA ILE A 132 53.22 15.13 -4.58
C ILE A 132 53.91 15.42 -3.25
N SER A 133 55.21 15.69 -3.31
CA SER A 133 55.95 16.36 -2.23
C SER A 133 56.73 17.56 -2.79
N PRO A 134 56.82 18.68 -2.04
CA PRO A 134 57.44 19.91 -2.49
C PRO A 134 58.97 19.96 -2.26
N SER A 135 59.56 20.86 -3.05
CA SER A 135 60.95 21.35 -3.18
C SER A 135 61.86 21.43 -1.93
N VAL A 136 63.15 21.17 -2.20
CA VAL A 136 64.43 21.27 -1.44
C VAL A 136 64.81 22.77 -1.18
N ALA A 137 65.53 23.21 -0.12
CA ALA A 137 66.98 23.12 0.19
C ALA A 137 67.34 23.96 1.48
N PRO A 138 68.60 24.07 1.97
CA PRO A 138 69.59 23.05 2.39
C PRO A 138 70.21 23.29 3.81
N THR A 139 71.17 22.42 4.13
CA THR A 139 71.93 22.04 5.34
C THR A 139 72.83 23.10 6.03
N MET A 140 73.05 22.96 7.36
CA MET A 140 74.36 22.68 8.02
C MET A 140 74.29 22.70 9.57
N SER A 141 75.11 21.86 10.19
CA SER A 141 75.17 21.48 11.61
C SER A 141 76.21 22.25 12.46
N THR A 142 76.00 22.17 13.78
CA THR A 142 76.64 22.78 15.00
C THR A 142 78.16 22.64 15.22
N PRO A 143 78.73 23.36 16.22
CA PRO A 143 79.27 22.66 17.41
C PRO A 143 79.05 23.32 18.80
N LEU A 144 79.28 22.49 19.83
CA LEU A 144 79.09 22.57 21.30
C LEU A 144 79.68 23.80 22.04
N GLU A 145 79.02 24.24 23.14
CA GLU A 145 79.71 24.43 24.45
C GLU A 145 78.76 24.51 25.67
N LEU A 146 79.34 24.39 26.87
CA LEU A 146 78.85 23.86 28.15
C LEU A 146 77.96 24.77 29.03
N GLN A 147 77.25 24.11 29.98
CA GLN A 147 76.37 24.55 31.08
C GLN A 147 76.89 25.75 31.94
N PRO A 148 76.02 26.53 32.64
CA PRO A 148 75.49 26.13 33.95
C PRO A 148 74.00 26.44 34.20
N VAL A 149 73.43 25.64 35.10
CA VAL A 149 72.11 25.81 35.71
C VAL A 149 72.13 27.05 36.62
N GLU A 150 71.28 28.03 36.37
CA GLU A 150 70.88 29.02 37.38
C GLU A 150 69.37 28.99 37.59
N THR A 151 69.03 28.87 38.87
CA THR A 151 67.70 28.72 39.43
C THR A 151 66.92 30.03 39.44
N LYS A 152 65.75 29.99 38.78
CA LYS A 152 64.44 30.46 39.25
C LYS A 152 64.33 31.89 39.82
N ILE A 153 63.68 32.76 39.05
CA ILE A 153 62.63 33.66 39.58
C ILE A 153 61.45 33.55 38.60
N VAL A 154 60.29 33.11 39.11
CA VAL A 154 59.04 32.97 38.35
C VAL A 154 58.44 34.37 38.19
N PRO A 155 58.32 34.92 36.96
CA PRO A 155 57.39 36.00 36.70
C PRO A 155 56.01 35.36 36.56
N THR A 156 55.03 35.87 37.31
CA THR A 156 53.63 35.49 37.18
C THR A 156 53.20 35.68 35.73
N GLU A 157 53.13 34.59 34.96
CA GLU A 157 52.66 34.65 33.58
C GLU A 157 51.19 35.07 33.59
N HIS A 158 50.91 36.22 32.95
CA HIS A 158 49.58 36.51 32.48
C HIS A 158 49.15 35.33 31.61
N VAL A 159 48.22 34.51 32.13
CA VAL A 159 47.59 33.41 31.38
C VAL A 159 47.11 33.99 30.07
N GLN A 160 47.84 33.72 28.99
CA GLN A 160 47.38 34.13 27.68
C GLN A 160 46.17 33.26 27.36
N GLN A 161 45.22 33.74 26.55
CA GLN A 161 44.02 32.96 26.17
C GLN A 161 44.37 31.59 25.53
N LYS A 162 45.64 31.43 25.13
CA LYS A 162 46.32 30.25 24.60
C LYS A 162 46.65 29.18 25.66
N ASP A 163 46.83 29.60 26.92
CA ASP A 163 47.23 28.76 28.07
C ASP A 163 46.02 28.18 28.81
N ILE A 164 44.81 28.59 28.41
CA ILE A 164 43.57 27.94 28.84
C ILE A 164 43.42 26.66 28.01
N ILE A 165 43.83 25.53 28.58
CA ILE A 165 43.46 24.21 28.04
C ILE A 165 41.94 24.08 28.19
N GLN A 166 41.20 24.42 27.13
CA GLN A 166 39.79 24.10 27.05
C GLN A 166 39.69 22.58 27.02
N ARG A 167 39.13 21.99 28.09
CA ARG A 167 38.75 20.58 28.06
C ARG A 167 37.87 20.40 26.84
N GLN A 168 38.31 19.58 25.89
CA GLN A 168 37.45 19.18 24.79
C GLN A 168 36.24 18.52 25.42
N GLU A 169 35.07 19.17 25.33
CA GLU A 169 33.84 18.60 25.83
C GLU A 169 33.69 17.23 25.20
N SER A 170 33.24 16.25 25.99
CA SER A 170 32.84 14.95 25.46
C SER A 170 31.77 15.21 24.41
N VAL A 171 32.14 15.25 23.14
CA VAL A 171 31.20 15.42 22.05
C VAL A 171 30.35 14.16 22.07
N VAL A 172 29.17 14.29 22.67
CA VAL A 172 28.15 13.26 22.64
C VAL A 172 27.79 13.08 21.17
N LYS A 173 28.31 12.02 20.57
CA LYS A 173 28.03 11.69 19.18
C LYS A 173 26.66 11.06 19.12
N TYR A 174 25.87 11.56 18.19
CA TYR A 174 24.54 11.06 17.93
C TYR A 174 24.53 10.34 16.59
N ARG A 175 23.70 9.30 16.50
CA ARG A 175 23.40 8.62 15.25
C ARG A 175 21.91 8.76 14.95
N ASP A 176 21.60 8.97 13.68
CA ASP A 176 20.23 8.94 13.21
C ASP A 176 19.83 7.47 12.93
N VAL A 177 18.70 7.04 13.48
CA VAL A 177 18.12 5.70 13.32
C VAL A 177 16.80 5.81 12.58
N GLU A 178 16.62 4.99 11.55
CA GLU A 178 15.44 5.00 10.70
C GLU A 178 14.47 3.90 11.10
N TYR A 179 13.20 4.26 11.26
CA TYR A 179 12.11 3.35 11.54
C TYR A 179 11.02 3.47 10.47
N ASN A 180 10.51 2.34 9.98
CA ASN A 180 9.36 2.36 9.08
C ASN A 180 8.07 2.31 9.92
N LEU A 181 7.21 3.30 9.72
CA LEU A 181 5.91 3.39 10.37
C LEU A 181 4.82 3.14 9.33
N ILE A 182 4.03 2.08 9.53
CA ILE A 182 2.94 1.70 8.65
C ILE A 182 1.65 1.92 9.43
N LEU A 183 0.78 2.77 8.90
CA LEU A 183 -0.49 3.14 9.52
C LEU A 183 -1.62 2.70 8.62
N ASN A 184 -2.63 2.07 9.19
CA ASN A 184 -3.87 1.77 8.48
C ASN A 184 -4.99 2.63 9.05
N SER A 185 -5.86 3.16 8.18
CA SER A 185 -6.98 3.99 8.65
C SER A 185 -7.90 3.24 9.61
N LYS A 186 -7.99 1.91 9.53
CA LYS A 186 -8.77 1.07 10.45
C LYS A 186 -8.30 1.16 11.91
N ASP A 187 -7.04 1.53 12.12
CA ASP A 187 -6.42 1.56 13.45
C ASP A 187 -6.88 2.80 14.25
N ARG A 188 -7.57 3.74 13.59
CA ARG A 188 -8.25 4.85 14.27
C ARG A 188 -9.35 4.34 15.20
N ASP A 189 -9.78 5.18 16.13
CA ASP A 189 -10.99 4.95 16.91
C ASP A 189 -12.25 5.20 16.09
N TRP A 190 -12.52 4.31 15.14
CA TRP A 190 -13.59 4.45 14.16
C TRP A 190 -14.98 4.35 14.79
N LEU A 191 -15.14 3.56 15.87
CA LEU A 191 -16.44 3.35 16.51
C LEU A 191 -16.95 4.60 17.23
N ASN A 192 -16.06 5.30 17.95
CA ASN A 192 -16.43 6.54 18.64
C ASN A 192 -16.44 7.77 17.72
N ASN A 193 -15.88 7.66 16.50
CA ASN A 193 -15.72 8.77 15.56
C ASN A 193 -16.40 8.52 14.21
N ILE A 194 -17.46 7.69 14.16
CA ILE A 194 -18.17 7.32 12.92
C ILE A 194 -18.62 8.56 12.11
N SER A 195 -19.05 9.62 12.78
CA SER A 195 -19.57 10.84 12.15
C SER A 195 -18.51 11.89 11.84
N SER A 196 -17.32 11.80 12.45
CA SER A 196 -16.29 12.85 12.40
C SER A 196 -15.03 12.44 11.63
N GLN A 197 -14.78 11.15 11.44
CA GLN A 197 -13.62 10.62 10.75
C GLN A 197 -14.01 9.55 9.74
N ASN A 198 -13.23 9.44 8.68
CA ASN A 198 -13.32 8.36 7.72
C ASN A 198 -11.93 7.87 7.30
N ARG A 199 -11.86 6.90 6.39
CA ARG A 199 -10.58 6.38 5.89
C ARG A 199 -9.65 7.39 5.21
N TYR A 200 -10.17 8.52 4.71
CA TYR A 200 -9.40 9.59 4.07
C TYR A 200 -9.08 10.75 5.02
N GLN A 201 -9.76 10.82 6.15
CA GLN A 201 -9.55 11.80 7.20
C GLN A 201 -9.63 11.12 8.57
N PHE A 202 -8.48 10.75 9.11
CA PHE A 202 -8.39 9.99 10.35
C PHE A 202 -7.23 10.40 11.23
N SER A 203 -7.35 10.08 12.52
CA SER A 203 -6.29 10.28 13.50
C SER A 203 -5.89 8.97 14.15
N VAL A 204 -4.58 8.78 14.33
CA VAL A 204 -4.00 7.69 15.13
C VAL A 204 -3.28 8.32 16.32
N ILE A 205 -3.50 7.74 17.50
CA ILE A 205 -2.88 8.18 18.75
C ILE A 205 -1.93 7.06 19.19
N PRO A 206 -0.62 7.36 19.31
CA PRO A 206 0.31 6.44 19.96
C PRO A 206 -0.09 6.29 21.44
N ASP A 207 -0.25 5.06 21.90
CA ASP A 207 -0.51 4.75 23.31
C ASP A 207 0.35 3.53 23.68
N ASN A 208 1.17 3.68 24.71
CA ASN A 208 2.06 2.64 25.22
C ASN A 208 1.53 1.97 26.50
N ASN A 209 0.41 2.44 27.05
CA ASN A 209 -0.18 1.93 28.27
C ASN A 209 -1.27 0.88 28.02
N ARG A 210 -1.71 0.74 26.76
CA ARG A 210 -2.68 -0.27 26.33
C ARG A 210 -1.96 -1.49 25.75
N THR A 211 -2.52 -2.67 25.96
CA THR A 211 -2.01 -3.91 25.35
C THR A 211 -2.60 -4.06 23.96
N GLN A 212 -1.81 -4.51 22.99
CA GLN A 212 -2.31 -4.76 21.64
C GLN A 212 -3.47 -5.78 21.68
N GLY A 213 -4.59 -5.46 21.05
CA GLY A 213 -5.77 -6.34 20.99
C GLY A 213 -6.74 -6.23 22.18
N SER A 214 -6.48 -5.37 23.18
CA SER A 214 -7.45 -5.11 24.26
C SER A 214 -8.58 -4.16 23.86
N SER A 215 -8.54 -3.63 22.65
CA SER A 215 -9.55 -2.76 22.05
C SER A 215 -9.68 -3.11 20.57
N PRO A 216 -10.84 -2.89 19.93
CA PRO A 216 -10.96 -3.02 18.46
C PRO A 216 -9.99 -2.11 17.70
N GLN A 217 -9.40 -1.09 18.34
CA GLN A 217 -8.35 -0.25 17.76
C GLN A 217 -6.95 -0.83 18.02
N LEU A 218 -6.10 -0.80 16.99
CA LEU A 218 -4.66 -1.04 17.13
C LEU A 218 -3.94 0.26 17.43
N ILE A 219 -2.90 0.21 18.26
CA ILE A 219 -2.14 1.37 18.71
C ILE A 219 -0.67 1.26 18.30
N ILE A 220 0.00 2.40 18.12
CA ILE A 220 1.44 2.44 17.91
C ILE A 220 2.12 2.25 19.27
N MET A 221 2.56 1.02 19.57
CA MET A 221 3.20 0.69 20.85
C MET A 221 4.58 1.33 21.02
N LYS A 222 5.31 1.56 19.92
CA LYS A 222 6.63 2.18 19.98
C LYS A 222 6.50 3.68 20.14
N GLN A 223 6.97 4.20 21.27
CA GLN A 223 7.15 5.63 21.43
C GLN A 223 8.44 6.08 20.73
N PHE A 224 8.29 6.80 19.62
CA PHE A 224 9.40 7.47 18.94
C PHE A 224 9.86 8.67 19.77
N ARG A 225 11.17 8.82 19.95
CA ARG A 225 11.77 9.91 20.73
C ARG A 225 12.84 10.64 19.93
N ASN A 226 12.98 11.94 20.15
CA ASN A 226 13.98 12.78 19.48
C ASN A 226 13.92 12.67 17.94
N ILE A 227 12.72 12.80 17.39
CA ILE A 227 12.46 12.68 15.95
C ILE A 227 13.08 13.88 15.24
N THR A 228 14.08 13.64 14.39
CA THR A 228 14.76 14.69 13.60
C THR A 228 14.14 14.89 12.24
N ARG A 229 13.51 13.85 11.69
CA ARG A 229 12.88 13.91 10.37
C ARG A 229 11.74 12.91 10.25
N LEU A 230 10.69 13.32 9.55
CA LEU A 230 9.59 12.45 9.14
C LEU A 230 9.50 12.47 7.61
N GLU A 231 9.60 11.32 6.97
CA GLU A 231 9.49 11.20 5.51
C GLU A 231 8.26 10.39 5.13
N PHE A 232 7.55 10.86 4.11
CA PHE A 232 6.46 10.12 3.50
C PHE A 232 7.02 9.20 2.40
N VAL A 233 6.65 7.93 2.45
CA VAL A 233 7.14 6.91 1.52
C VAL A 233 6.09 6.62 0.44
N LYS A 234 4.87 6.27 0.85
CA LYS A 234 3.77 5.91 -0.06
C LYS A 234 2.41 5.90 0.65
N ALA A 235 1.34 6.03 -0.13
CA ALA A 235 -0.02 5.74 0.27
C ALA A 235 -0.60 4.61 -0.60
N ILE A 236 -1.43 3.77 0.01
CA ILE A 236 -2.19 2.73 -0.67
C ILE A 236 -3.68 3.04 -0.46
N LEU A 237 -4.39 3.30 -1.55
CA LEU A 237 -5.79 3.72 -1.52
C LEU A 237 -6.67 2.69 -2.22
N PRO A 238 -7.87 2.39 -1.70
CA PRO A 238 -8.80 1.48 -2.37
C PRO A 238 -9.32 2.07 -3.69
N VAL A 239 -9.55 1.21 -4.68
CA VAL A 239 -10.28 1.58 -5.90
C VAL A 239 -11.77 1.55 -5.58
N GLU A 240 -12.31 2.67 -5.13
CA GLU A 240 -13.72 2.81 -4.80
C GLU A 240 -14.32 4.11 -5.35
N SER A 241 -15.64 4.23 -5.26
CA SER A 241 -16.30 5.49 -5.59
C SER A 241 -16.14 6.47 -4.43
N LEU A 242 -15.53 7.61 -4.71
CA LEU A 242 -15.33 8.71 -3.77
C LEU A 242 -16.61 9.54 -3.56
N ASP A 243 -17.50 9.53 -4.56
CA ASP A 243 -18.82 10.14 -4.53
C ASP A 243 -19.79 9.36 -5.44
N ILE A 244 -21.07 9.71 -5.45
CA ILE A 244 -22.08 9.15 -6.33
C ILE A 244 -22.60 10.20 -7.33
N GLY A 245 -22.28 10.00 -8.60
CA GLY A 245 -22.90 10.77 -9.69
C GLY A 245 -24.20 10.12 -10.13
N ILE A 246 -25.25 10.91 -10.28
CA ILE A 246 -26.53 10.45 -10.84
C ILE A 246 -26.78 11.22 -12.14
N THR A 247 -26.94 10.50 -13.25
CA THR A 247 -27.32 11.08 -14.54
C THR A 247 -28.74 10.61 -14.90
N GLN A 248 -29.52 11.46 -15.57
CA GLN A 248 -30.90 11.13 -15.93
C GLN A 248 -31.14 11.26 -17.45
N PRO A 249 -30.57 10.36 -18.26
CA PRO A 249 -30.88 10.31 -19.70
C PRO A 249 -32.22 9.61 -20.00
N SER A 250 -32.81 8.94 -19.01
CA SER A 250 -34.00 8.08 -19.08
C SER A 250 -34.82 8.20 -17.78
N PRO A 251 -36.09 7.76 -17.72
CA PRO A 251 -36.83 7.63 -16.45
C PRO A 251 -36.11 6.79 -15.38
N THR A 252 -35.14 5.96 -15.76
CA THR A 252 -34.23 5.28 -14.82
C THR A 252 -32.91 6.05 -14.73
N PRO A 253 -32.51 6.55 -13.54
CA PRO A 253 -31.25 7.28 -13.42
C PRO A 253 -30.04 6.35 -13.55
N ASP A 254 -29.06 6.73 -14.34
CA ASP A 254 -27.76 6.05 -14.43
C ASP A 254 -26.84 6.51 -13.30
N LYS A 255 -25.90 5.65 -12.90
CA LYS A 255 -24.98 5.88 -11.78
C LYS A 255 -23.55 5.92 -12.26
N VAL A 256 -22.81 6.95 -11.87
CA VAL A 256 -21.42 7.18 -12.30
C VAL A 256 -20.46 6.82 -11.19
N PHE A 257 -19.46 6.00 -11.53
CA PHE A 257 -18.36 5.63 -10.65
C PHE A 257 -17.21 6.65 -10.79
N TYR A 258 -16.85 7.31 -9.69
CA TYR A 258 -15.78 8.32 -9.65
C TYR A 258 -14.75 7.93 -8.58
N SER A 259 -13.51 7.64 -8.99
CA SER A 259 -12.47 7.15 -8.06
C SER A 259 -11.23 8.02 -8.06
N VAL A 260 -10.29 7.72 -7.15
CA VAL A 260 -9.00 8.40 -7.05
C VAL A 260 -8.17 8.36 -8.34
N LEU A 261 -8.43 7.41 -9.23
CA LEU A 261 -7.77 7.31 -10.55
C LEU A 261 -8.17 8.43 -11.51
N ALA A 262 -9.25 9.16 -11.24
CA ALA A 262 -9.66 10.30 -12.04
C ALA A 262 -8.85 11.58 -11.70
N MET A 263 -7.98 11.54 -10.69
CA MET A 263 -7.23 12.70 -10.21
C MET A 263 -5.79 12.69 -10.73
N PRO A 264 -5.22 13.86 -11.10
CA PRO A 264 -3.83 13.95 -11.56
C PRO A 264 -2.82 13.71 -10.42
N PHE A 265 -3.18 14.13 -9.21
CA PHE A 265 -2.43 13.91 -7.97
C PHE A 265 -3.37 14.02 -6.78
N ILE A 266 -2.89 13.61 -5.61
CA ILE A 266 -3.53 13.80 -4.32
C ILE A 266 -2.58 14.48 -3.35
N ASN A 267 -3.13 15.28 -2.44
CA ASN A 267 -2.38 15.90 -1.37
C ASN A 267 -2.53 15.07 -0.09
N ILE A 268 -1.42 14.73 0.55
CA ILE A 268 -1.38 14.11 1.87
C ILE A 268 -0.96 15.17 2.87
N ILE A 269 -1.88 15.52 3.77
CA ILE A 269 -1.64 16.47 4.85
C ILE A 269 -1.51 15.68 6.15
N CYS A 270 -0.52 16.04 6.95
CA CYS A 270 -0.40 15.61 8.34
C CYS A 270 -0.60 16.84 9.21
N ASN A 271 -1.73 17.00 9.91
CA ASN A 271 -2.09 18.29 10.51
C ASN A 271 -1.09 18.77 11.57
N GLU A 272 -0.43 17.86 12.25
CA GLU A 272 0.60 18.18 13.24
C GLU A 272 1.92 18.62 12.59
N GLN A 273 2.08 18.42 11.27
CA GLN A 273 3.32 18.64 10.53
C GLN A 273 3.09 19.40 9.22
N VAL A 274 3.54 20.65 9.18
CA VAL A 274 3.52 21.43 7.94
C VAL A 274 4.59 20.90 6.99
N GLY A 275 4.21 20.69 5.73
CA GLY A 275 5.08 20.22 4.67
C GLY A 275 6.19 21.18 4.26
N ASN A 276 6.81 20.84 3.13
CA ASN A 276 7.90 21.60 2.51
C ASN A 276 7.60 21.99 1.05
N ASN A 277 6.31 22.00 0.71
CA ASN A 277 5.81 22.40 -0.58
C ASN A 277 5.45 23.88 -0.55
N TYR A 278 5.61 24.57 -1.69
CA TYR A 278 5.22 25.96 -1.86
C TYR A 278 4.51 26.10 -3.21
N GLY A 279 3.27 26.54 -3.18
CA GLY A 279 2.39 26.74 -4.31
C GLY A 279 1.51 27.96 -4.11
N THR A 280 0.52 28.12 -4.98
CA THR A 280 -0.49 29.20 -4.89
C THR A 280 -1.70 28.78 -4.05
N ASN A 281 -1.64 27.61 -3.44
CA ASN A 281 -2.75 26.94 -2.83
C ASN A 281 -2.36 26.45 -1.42
N ASP A 282 -3.13 26.85 -0.42
CA ASP A 282 -2.88 26.55 1.00
C ASP A 282 -2.79 25.05 1.31
N SER A 283 -3.59 24.18 0.67
CA SER A 283 -3.44 22.74 0.92
C SER A 283 -2.16 22.15 0.35
N VAL A 284 -1.69 22.70 -0.76
CA VAL A 284 -0.39 22.30 -1.34
C VAL A 284 0.72 22.72 -0.38
N ASP A 285 0.67 23.95 0.13
CA ASP A 285 1.67 24.47 1.09
C ASP A 285 1.73 23.64 2.37
N ARG A 286 0.55 23.23 2.87
CA ARG A 286 0.44 22.42 4.10
C ARG A 286 0.69 20.93 3.86
N SER A 287 0.70 20.45 2.62
CA SER A 287 0.85 19.02 2.31
C SER A 287 2.23 18.47 2.68
N LEU A 288 2.26 17.37 3.43
CA LEU A 288 3.48 16.60 3.69
C LEU A 288 4.01 15.95 2.40
N ALA A 289 3.09 15.51 1.53
CA ALA A 289 3.41 14.89 0.26
C ALA A 289 2.34 15.20 -0.79
N ILE A 290 2.78 15.43 -2.02
CA ILE A 290 1.92 15.43 -3.20
C ILE A 290 2.22 14.13 -3.94
N CYS A 291 1.22 13.28 -4.10
CA CYS A 291 1.40 11.93 -4.61
C CYS A 291 0.72 11.74 -5.96
N GLN A 292 1.40 11.05 -6.85
CA GLN A 292 0.85 10.64 -8.14
C GLN A 292 0.58 9.14 -8.13
N TYR A 293 -0.37 8.73 -8.97
CA TYR A 293 -0.63 7.32 -9.24
C TYR A 293 0.61 6.66 -9.84
N ASP A 294 0.92 5.46 -9.34
CA ASP A 294 2.01 4.61 -9.84
C ASP A 294 1.48 3.32 -10.46
N ALA A 295 0.78 2.54 -9.64
CA ALA A 295 0.38 1.17 -9.96
C ALA A 295 -0.95 0.83 -9.30
N ALA A 296 -1.60 -0.21 -9.80
CA ALA A 296 -2.84 -0.75 -9.24
C ALA A 296 -2.74 -2.27 -9.08
N TRP A 297 -3.22 -2.76 -7.95
CA TRP A 297 -3.52 -4.18 -7.75
C TRP A 297 -5.01 -4.36 -7.96
N ARG A 298 -5.38 -5.11 -8.99
CA ARG A 298 -6.76 -5.55 -9.21
C ARG A 298 -6.91 -6.93 -8.59
N SER A 299 -7.81 -7.07 -7.63
CA SER A 299 -8.14 -8.36 -7.02
C SER A 299 -9.58 -8.74 -7.40
N ASP A 300 -9.83 -10.04 -7.47
CA ASP A 300 -11.19 -10.59 -7.53
C ASP A 300 -12.05 -10.05 -8.70
N LEU A 301 -11.48 -10.01 -9.90
CA LEU A 301 -12.23 -9.78 -11.13
C LEU A 301 -13.25 -10.89 -11.32
N GLN A 302 -14.52 -10.61 -11.04
CA GLN A 302 -15.60 -11.56 -11.29
C GLN A 302 -15.96 -11.51 -12.79
N PRO A 303 -15.92 -12.63 -13.53
CA PRO A 303 -16.31 -12.66 -14.94
C PRO A 303 -17.75 -12.17 -15.10
N GLY A 304 -17.96 -11.17 -15.96
CA GLY A 304 -19.28 -10.57 -16.21
C GLY A 304 -19.60 -9.32 -15.39
N GLU A 305 -18.84 -9.03 -14.32
CA GLU A 305 -19.10 -7.92 -13.40
C GLU A 305 -17.90 -6.95 -13.34
N ALA A 306 -17.54 -6.35 -14.48
CA ALA A 306 -16.36 -5.50 -14.61
C ALA A 306 -16.38 -4.24 -13.71
N HIS A 307 -17.55 -3.85 -13.21
CA HIS A 307 -17.77 -2.70 -12.33
C HIS A 307 -17.61 -3.03 -10.84
N LEU A 308 -17.50 -4.30 -10.46
CA LEU A 308 -17.21 -4.74 -9.10
C LEU A 308 -15.70 -4.85 -8.82
N ASN A 309 -14.88 -4.21 -9.66
CA ASN A 309 -13.43 -4.34 -9.62
C ASN A 309 -12.89 -3.91 -8.25
N ARG A 310 -12.40 -4.89 -7.47
CA ARG A 310 -11.72 -4.66 -6.20
C ARG A 310 -10.26 -4.39 -6.48
N GLY A 311 -9.66 -3.60 -5.60
CA GLY A 311 -8.26 -3.32 -5.76
C GLY A 311 -7.78 -2.15 -4.94
N TYR A 312 -6.47 -1.99 -5.00
CA TYR A 312 -5.78 -0.88 -4.39
C TYR A 312 -4.92 -0.20 -5.43
N THR A 313 -4.65 1.07 -5.17
CA THR A 313 -3.81 1.93 -5.98
C THR A 313 -2.67 2.41 -5.11
N LEU A 314 -1.49 2.40 -5.70
CA LEU A 314 -0.29 2.92 -5.09
C LEU A 314 -0.10 4.37 -5.52
N PHE A 315 0.05 5.23 -4.52
CA PHE A 315 0.38 6.63 -4.68
C PHE A 315 1.74 6.90 -4.03
N PHE A 316 2.61 7.58 -4.75
CA PHE A 316 3.97 7.88 -4.29
C PHE A 316 4.32 9.35 -4.56
N PRO A 317 5.19 9.95 -3.72
CA PRO A 317 5.69 11.29 -3.96
C PRO A 317 6.68 11.26 -5.12
N LYS A 318 6.32 11.85 -6.26
CA LYS A 318 7.18 11.90 -7.44
C LYS A 318 7.97 13.20 -7.47
N PHE A 319 9.30 13.11 -7.64
CA PHE A 319 10.22 14.24 -7.85
C PHE A 319 10.34 15.27 -6.72
N MET A 320 9.74 15.04 -5.55
CA MET A 320 9.82 15.96 -4.42
C MET A 320 10.29 15.24 -3.16
N LYS A 321 11.09 15.93 -2.35
CA LYS A 321 11.47 15.45 -1.02
C LYS A 321 10.23 15.54 -0.14
N ALA A 322 9.45 14.49 -0.01
CA ALA A 322 8.27 14.49 0.86
C ALA A 322 8.69 14.26 2.32
N HIS A 323 9.33 15.26 2.94
CA HIS A 323 9.78 15.16 4.32
C HIS A 323 9.60 16.44 5.11
N ARG A 324 9.47 16.25 6.43
CA ARG A 324 9.57 17.31 7.43
C ARG A 324 10.86 17.14 8.21
N LEU A 325 11.65 18.21 8.30
CA LEU A 325 12.86 18.30 9.09
C LEU A 325 12.59 19.09 10.38
N TYR A 326 13.01 18.56 11.53
CA TYR A 326 12.92 19.22 12.83
C TYR A 326 14.31 19.72 13.23
N GLN A 327 14.60 20.96 12.87
CA GLN A 327 15.86 21.62 13.19
C GLN A 327 15.60 23.05 13.69
N PRO A 328 16.43 23.54 14.64
CA PRO A 328 17.55 22.85 15.29
C PRO A 328 17.11 21.82 16.36
N THR A 329 15.88 21.91 16.84
CA THR A 329 15.36 21.09 17.93
C THR A 329 14.53 19.92 17.39
N PRO A 330 14.91 18.65 17.67
CA PRO A 330 14.11 17.48 17.32
C PRO A 330 12.74 17.49 18.00
N LEU A 331 11.74 16.89 17.37
CA LEU A 331 10.44 16.65 17.98
C LEU A 331 10.57 15.58 19.07
N SER A 332 10.07 15.86 20.28
CA SER A 332 10.26 14.98 21.43
C SER A 332 9.58 13.61 21.26
N SER A 333 8.34 13.58 20.77
CA SER A 333 7.57 12.37 20.43
C SER A 333 6.30 12.75 19.67
N PHE A 334 5.64 11.78 19.02
CA PHE A 334 4.29 11.99 18.48
C PHE A 334 3.24 11.92 19.60
N GLN A 335 2.39 12.94 19.69
CA GLN A 335 1.20 12.90 20.55
C GLN A 335 -0.04 12.40 19.80
N LYS A 336 -0.14 12.78 18.52
CA LYS A 336 -1.23 12.45 17.62
C LYS A 336 -0.71 12.57 16.19
N LEU A 337 -1.20 11.73 15.30
CA LEU A 337 -0.98 11.86 13.86
C LEU A 337 -2.35 11.90 13.18
N THR A 338 -2.67 13.01 12.55
CA THR A 338 -3.92 13.23 11.83
C THR A 338 -3.62 13.39 10.36
N PHE A 339 -4.16 12.46 9.56
CA PHE A 339 -4.02 12.48 8.12
C PHE A 339 -5.30 12.99 7.48
N GLU A 340 -5.12 13.86 6.50
CA GLU A 340 -6.18 14.28 5.59
C GLU A 340 -5.67 14.12 4.17
N ILE A 341 -6.43 13.36 3.37
CA ILE A 341 -6.13 13.12 1.97
C ILE A 341 -7.09 13.95 1.15
N GLN A 342 -6.54 14.87 0.36
CA GLN A 342 -7.31 15.84 -0.40
C GLN A 342 -7.08 15.70 -1.90
N ASN A 343 -8.09 16.11 -2.66
CA ASN A 343 -7.96 16.33 -4.09
C ASN A 343 -7.13 17.60 -4.37
N PRO A 344 -6.78 17.87 -5.64
CA PRO A 344 -6.07 19.09 -6.03
C PRO A 344 -6.78 20.41 -5.67
N GLU A 345 -8.09 20.36 -5.43
CA GLU A 345 -8.98 21.49 -5.17
C GLU A 345 -9.24 21.73 -3.66
N ASN A 346 -8.40 21.16 -2.78
CA ASN A 346 -8.44 21.32 -1.32
C ASN A 346 -9.64 20.69 -0.61
N GLN A 347 -10.30 19.77 -1.26
CA GLN A 347 -11.42 19.05 -0.67
C GLN A 347 -10.95 17.65 -0.25
N PRO A 348 -11.45 17.11 0.87
CA PRO A 348 -11.17 15.73 1.23
C PRO A 348 -11.61 14.80 0.09
N LEU A 349 -10.85 13.73 -0.17
CA LEU A 349 -11.14 12.81 -1.28
C LEU A 349 -12.56 12.26 -1.24
N SER A 350 -13.07 11.95 -0.04
CA SER A 350 -14.46 11.59 0.15
C SER A 350 -14.95 12.04 1.52
N ARG A 351 -16.23 12.41 1.58
CA ARG A 351 -16.97 12.66 2.84
C ARG A 351 -17.87 11.49 3.22
N ILE A 352 -17.90 10.44 2.41
CA ILE A 352 -18.73 9.27 2.67
C ILE A 352 -18.21 8.58 3.94
N PRO A 353 -19.08 8.26 4.92
CA PRO A 353 -18.71 7.46 6.07
C PRO A 353 -18.31 6.05 5.63
N ASP A 354 -17.21 5.53 6.16
CA ASP A 354 -16.77 4.16 5.92
C ASP A 354 -17.09 3.18 7.05
N ALA A 355 -17.64 3.72 8.14
CA ALA A 355 -18.29 2.99 9.20
C ALA A 355 -19.72 3.53 9.37
N SER A 356 -20.61 2.72 9.96
CA SER A 356 -21.95 3.16 10.32
C SER A 356 -22.41 2.46 11.59
N HIS A 357 -23.29 3.10 12.34
CA HIS A 357 -23.97 2.43 13.45
C HIS A 357 -24.89 1.33 12.92
N VAL A 358 -24.95 0.20 13.62
CA VAL A 358 -25.87 -0.89 13.29
C VAL A 358 -27.22 -0.55 13.90
N ALA A 359 -28.21 -0.31 13.05
CA ALA A 359 -29.57 -0.06 13.51
C ALA A 359 -30.27 -1.37 13.87
N GLN A 360 -30.12 -2.42 13.05
CA GLN A 360 -30.88 -3.66 13.22
C GLN A 360 -30.12 -4.85 12.62
N VAL A 361 -30.32 -6.03 13.17
CA VAL A 361 -29.85 -7.32 12.63
C VAL A 361 -31.05 -8.23 12.47
N LEU A 362 -31.23 -8.85 11.31
CA LEU A 362 -32.34 -9.75 11.03
C LEU A 362 -31.85 -11.02 10.33
N PHE A 363 -32.51 -12.14 10.62
CA PHE A 363 -32.37 -13.35 9.82
C PHE A 363 -33.17 -13.21 8.54
N SER A 364 -32.68 -13.81 7.45
CA SER A 364 -33.35 -13.77 6.14
C SER A 364 -34.73 -14.44 6.13
N ASN A 365 -35.01 -15.36 7.07
CA ASN A 365 -36.34 -15.95 7.26
C ASN A 365 -37.27 -15.13 8.15
N ALA A 366 -36.81 -14.03 8.76
CA ALA A 366 -37.66 -13.13 9.53
C ALA A 366 -38.56 -12.28 8.61
N PHE A 367 -38.28 -12.25 7.31
CA PHE A 367 -39.05 -11.50 6.33
C PHE A 367 -40.20 -12.35 5.79
N GLY A 368 -41.44 -11.97 6.10
CA GLY A 368 -42.62 -12.49 5.40
C GLY A 368 -42.69 -12.11 3.90
N SER A 369 -41.77 -11.25 3.42
CA SER A 369 -41.68 -10.81 2.02
C SER A 369 -40.36 -10.07 1.76
N LEU A 370 -39.24 -10.78 1.65
CA LEU A 370 -38.29 -10.42 0.58
C LEU A 370 -39.08 -10.52 -0.74
N THR A 371 -38.76 -9.69 -1.75
CA THR A 371 -39.39 -9.90 -3.06
C THR A 371 -39.17 -11.36 -3.46
N THR A 372 -40.18 -12.03 -4.02
CA THR A 372 -40.11 -13.47 -4.39
C THR A 372 -38.99 -13.81 -5.37
N ASN A 373 -38.27 -12.79 -5.87
CA ASN A 373 -37.17 -12.89 -6.81
C ASN A 373 -35.80 -12.51 -6.19
N SER A 374 -35.73 -12.31 -4.87
CA SER A 374 -34.47 -12.06 -4.17
C SER A 374 -33.58 -13.30 -4.19
N VAL A 375 -32.29 -13.14 -4.45
CA VAL A 375 -31.30 -14.24 -4.39
C VAL A 375 -31.03 -14.64 -2.93
N PHE A 376 -31.39 -13.79 -1.98
CA PHE A 376 -31.22 -13.98 -0.55
C PHE A 376 -32.51 -14.38 0.17
N ALA A 377 -33.60 -14.60 -0.58
CA ALA A 377 -34.83 -15.13 -0.03
C ALA A 377 -34.69 -16.61 0.32
N ASP A 378 -34.89 -16.95 1.59
CA ASP A 378 -34.90 -18.31 2.08
C ASP A 378 -35.83 -18.46 3.29
N THR A 379 -36.17 -19.70 3.62
CA THR A 379 -37.01 -20.04 4.79
C THR A 379 -36.21 -20.46 6.01
N SER A 380 -34.89 -20.65 5.87
CA SER A 380 -34.04 -21.24 6.90
C SER A 380 -33.31 -20.19 7.74
N GLY A 381 -33.08 -18.98 7.22
CA GLY A 381 -32.29 -17.94 7.88
C GLY A 381 -30.81 -17.98 7.49
N MET A 382 -30.49 -18.42 6.27
CA MET A 382 -29.12 -18.61 5.75
C MET A 382 -28.28 -17.33 5.68
N TYR A 383 -28.92 -16.16 5.75
CA TYR A 383 -28.28 -14.86 5.66
C TYR A 383 -28.66 -13.96 6.82
N LEU A 384 -27.77 -13.02 7.13
CA LEU A 384 -28.02 -11.93 8.06
C LEU A 384 -28.11 -10.62 7.31
N PHE A 385 -29.19 -9.90 7.58
CA PHE A 385 -29.46 -8.57 7.09
C PHE A 385 -29.11 -7.57 8.18
N ILE A 386 -28.10 -6.76 7.92
CA ILE A 386 -27.60 -5.76 8.86
C ILE A 386 -28.03 -4.39 8.35
N ARG A 387 -28.99 -3.78 9.04
CA ARG A 387 -29.42 -2.41 8.77
C ARG A 387 -28.40 -1.44 9.35
N THR A 388 -27.95 -0.50 8.54
CA THR A 388 -27.17 0.64 9.00
C THR A 388 -28.09 1.79 9.39
N ALA A 389 -27.68 2.59 10.37
CA ALA A 389 -28.43 3.78 10.79
C ALA A 389 -28.48 4.85 9.69
N GLN A 390 -27.44 4.88 8.84
CA GLN A 390 -27.33 5.80 7.70
C GLN A 390 -27.39 5.03 6.38
N TRP A 391 -27.93 5.68 5.36
CA TRP A 391 -27.84 5.20 3.99
C TRP A 391 -26.42 5.34 3.46
N PHE A 392 -25.99 4.40 2.62
CA PHE A 392 -24.68 4.41 2.00
C PHE A 392 -24.79 4.17 0.48
N PRO A 393 -23.87 4.73 -0.33
CA PRO A 393 -23.80 4.45 -1.75
C PRO A 393 -23.54 2.97 -2.05
N GLN A 394 -24.08 2.47 -3.16
CA GLN A 394 -23.97 1.06 -3.57
C GLN A 394 -22.54 0.52 -3.70
N TRP A 395 -21.54 1.39 -3.86
CA TRP A 395 -20.13 1.00 -3.97
C TRP A 395 -19.36 1.03 -2.65
N SER A 396 -19.97 1.53 -1.56
CA SER A 396 -19.33 1.57 -0.23
C SER A 396 -19.17 0.17 0.37
N TYR A 397 -20.05 -0.76 0.01
CA TYR A 397 -19.99 -2.17 0.36
C TYR A 397 -20.23 -3.00 -0.89
N SER A 398 -19.20 -3.69 -1.36
CA SER A 398 -19.29 -4.58 -2.52
C SER A 398 -19.31 -6.04 -2.08
N LYS A 399 -19.84 -6.92 -2.93
CA LYS A 399 -19.71 -8.37 -2.73
C LYS A 399 -18.23 -8.74 -2.53
N VAL A 400 -17.97 -9.64 -1.58
CA VAL A 400 -16.64 -10.10 -1.13
C VAL A 400 -15.85 -9.05 -0.32
N ASP A 401 -16.38 -7.85 -0.09
CA ASP A 401 -15.79 -6.98 0.94
C ASP A 401 -15.92 -7.63 2.31
N LYS A 402 -14.91 -7.42 3.16
CA LYS A 402 -14.92 -7.89 4.55
C LYS A 402 -15.33 -6.75 5.46
N VAL A 403 -16.31 -7.00 6.32
CA VAL A 403 -16.76 -6.06 7.37
C VAL A 403 -16.42 -6.61 8.74
N THR A 404 -16.24 -5.72 9.71
CA THR A 404 -16.13 -6.08 11.13
C THR A 404 -17.13 -5.30 11.96
N PHE A 405 -17.51 -5.87 13.09
CA PHE A 405 -18.45 -5.30 14.03
C PHE A 405 -17.78 -5.06 15.37
N ALA A 406 -18.15 -3.98 16.04
CA ALA A 406 -17.69 -3.67 17.38
C ALA A 406 -18.78 -2.91 18.15
N GLY A 407 -18.78 -3.04 19.48
CA GLY A 407 -19.73 -2.36 20.37
C GLY A 407 -21.16 -2.89 20.29
N LEU A 408 -21.39 -4.06 19.69
CA LEU A 408 -22.74 -4.63 19.62
C LEU A 408 -23.18 -5.14 21.00
N THR A 409 -24.31 -4.63 21.48
CA THR A 409 -24.93 -5.06 22.75
C THR A 409 -26.42 -5.30 22.53
N PHE A 410 -26.87 -6.55 22.68
CA PHE A 410 -28.28 -6.92 22.56
C PHE A 410 -28.92 -6.99 23.96
N THR A 411 -29.09 -5.84 24.61
CA THR A 411 -29.34 -5.73 26.06
C THR A 411 -30.81 -5.78 26.49
N ASP A 412 -31.77 -5.60 25.57
CA ASP A 412 -33.21 -5.49 25.90
C ASP A 412 -34.11 -6.58 25.29
N ILE A 413 -33.58 -7.78 25.08
CA ILE A 413 -34.42 -8.94 24.70
C ILE A 413 -35.07 -9.50 25.98
N SER A 414 -36.00 -8.74 26.56
CA SER A 414 -36.73 -9.13 27.76
C SER A 414 -37.88 -10.09 27.39
N GLY A 415 -37.64 -11.40 27.54
CA GLY A 415 -38.73 -12.39 27.41
C GLY A 415 -38.36 -13.86 27.14
N ALA A 416 -37.09 -14.23 26.94
CA ALA A 416 -36.78 -15.62 26.65
C ALA A 416 -35.48 -16.12 27.29
N THR A 417 -35.46 -17.42 27.48
CA THR A 417 -34.37 -18.36 27.76
C THR A 417 -33.14 -18.26 26.81
N THR A 418 -32.84 -17.08 26.25
CA THR A 418 -31.99 -16.84 25.05
C THR A 418 -30.62 -16.20 25.33
N GLY A 419 -30.24 -15.99 26.61
CA GLY A 419 -28.97 -15.31 26.95
C GLY A 419 -27.72 -15.93 26.32
N ALA A 420 -27.66 -17.26 26.21
CA ALA A 420 -26.52 -17.96 25.62
C ALA A 420 -26.44 -17.80 24.07
N GLY A 421 -27.58 -17.83 23.37
CA GLY A 421 -27.62 -17.63 21.92
C GLY A 421 -27.27 -16.20 21.52
N VAL A 422 -27.76 -15.22 22.29
CA VAL A 422 -27.40 -13.81 22.11
C VAL A 422 -25.89 -13.59 22.32
N ALA A 423 -25.32 -14.15 23.39
CA ALA A 423 -23.88 -14.08 23.64
C ALA A 423 -23.07 -14.71 22.50
N SER A 424 -23.47 -15.90 22.03
CA SER A 424 -22.79 -16.58 20.91
C SER A 424 -22.88 -15.80 19.59
N LEU A 425 -24.04 -15.22 19.29
CA LEU A 425 -24.21 -14.33 18.12
C LEU A 425 -23.32 -13.09 18.23
N THR A 426 -23.29 -12.49 19.42
CA THR A 426 -22.50 -11.28 19.70
C THR A 426 -21.01 -11.53 19.53
N GLU A 427 -20.51 -12.62 20.10
CA GLU A 427 -19.11 -13.05 19.99
C GLU A 427 -18.74 -13.36 18.54
N TRP A 428 -19.61 -14.08 17.82
CA TRP A 428 -19.37 -14.43 16.42
C TRP A 428 -19.40 -13.19 15.50
N LEU A 429 -20.34 -12.27 15.68
CA LEU A 429 -20.40 -11.02 14.91
C LEU A 429 -19.17 -10.15 15.16
N GLN A 430 -18.74 -10.00 16.41
CA GLN A 430 -17.60 -9.17 16.79
C GLN A 430 -16.24 -9.91 16.72
N GLY A 431 -16.21 -11.08 16.10
CA GLY A 431 -15.00 -11.86 15.92
C GLY A 431 -13.95 -11.13 15.04
N PRO A 432 -12.65 -11.31 15.31
CA PRO A 432 -11.58 -10.60 14.60
C PRO A 432 -11.48 -10.97 13.12
N ASP A 433 -12.02 -12.14 12.73
CA ASP A 433 -12.01 -12.62 11.35
C ASP A 433 -12.91 -11.81 10.42
N GLY A 434 -13.89 -11.08 10.97
CA GLY A 434 -14.90 -10.33 10.22
C GLY A 434 -15.80 -11.21 9.35
N HIS A 435 -16.66 -10.57 8.57
CA HIS A 435 -17.70 -11.21 7.77
C HIS A 435 -17.64 -10.77 6.32
N LEU A 436 -17.90 -11.68 5.39
CA LEU A 436 -17.97 -11.34 3.97
C LEU A 436 -19.34 -10.76 3.63
N VAL A 437 -19.32 -9.64 2.92
CA VAL A 437 -20.50 -9.04 2.29
C VAL A 437 -20.87 -9.89 1.08
N LEU A 438 -22.10 -10.35 1.02
CA LEU A 438 -22.65 -11.08 -0.12
C LEU A 438 -23.49 -10.21 -1.04
N GLY A 439 -24.07 -9.15 -0.48
CA GLY A 439 -24.90 -8.21 -1.19
C GLY A 439 -25.28 -7.02 -0.33
N ILE A 440 -26.04 -6.13 -0.93
CA ILE A 440 -26.66 -4.98 -0.27
C ILE A 440 -28.15 -4.99 -0.59
N ALA A 441 -28.94 -4.35 0.25
CA ALA A 441 -30.36 -4.17 0.03
C ALA A 441 -30.82 -2.79 0.53
N HIS A 442 -32.04 -2.42 0.17
CA HIS A 442 -32.65 -1.19 0.64
C HIS A 442 -34.07 -1.42 1.17
N THR A 443 -34.48 -0.60 2.14
CA THR A 443 -35.89 -0.52 2.54
C THR A 443 -36.64 0.38 1.55
N ASN A 444 -37.65 -0.17 0.88
CA ASN A 444 -38.56 0.61 0.06
C ASN A 444 -39.47 1.44 0.97
N ALA A 445 -39.39 2.78 0.85
CA ALA A 445 -40.14 3.70 1.70
C ALA A 445 -41.66 3.61 1.52
N THR A 446 -42.13 3.15 0.34
CA THR A 446 -43.55 3.04 0.01
C THR A 446 -44.17 1.76 0.54
N THR A 447 -43.46 0.63 0.38
CA THR A 447 -43.99 -0.70 0.77
C THR A 447 -43.51 -1.16 2.14
N GLY A 448 -42.48 -0.51 2.71
CA GLY A 448 -41.79 -0.96 3.91
C GLY A 448 -40.99 -2.24 3.73
N ARG A 449 -40.96 -2.82 2.51
CA ARG A 449 -40.28 -4.08 2.21
C ARG A 449 -38.79 -3.87 2.01
N ILE A 450 -38.02 -4.95 2.21
CA ILE A 450 -36.61 -4.99 1.82
C ILE A 450 -36.52 -5.51 0.40
N GLU A 451 -35.80 -4.76 -0.43
CA GLU A 451 -35.56 -5.07 -1.83
C GLU A 451 -34.05 -5.23 -2.06
N ASP A 452 -33.67 -6.27 -2.81
CA ASP A 452 -32.28 -6.53 -3.16
C ASP A 452 -31.67 -5.37 -3.95
N GLY A 453 -30.40 -5.08 -3.67
CA GLY A 453 -29.65 -4.02 -4.33
C GLY A 453 -29.97 -2.62 -3.79
N ALA A 454 -29.38 -1.63 -4.45
CA ALA A 454 -29.61 -0.23 -4.14
C ALA A 454 -30.91 0.28 -4.75
N ASN A 455 -31.45 1.35 -4.18
CA ASN A 455 -32.62 2.03 -4.71
C ASN A 455 -32.35 2.70 -6.07
N SER A 456 -33.37 3.31 -6.67
CA SER A 456 -33.25 4.04 -7.94
C SER A 456 -32.26 5.22 -7.90
N CYS A 457 -31.84 5.67 -6.72
CA CYS A 457 -30.80 6.69 -6.53
C CYS A 457 -29.40 6.11 -6.25
N GLY A 458 -29.25 4.78 -6.16
CA GLY A 458 -27.97 4.10 -5.97
C GLY A 458 -27.52 4.06 -4.50
N PHE A 459 -28.47 4.18 -3.57
CA PHE A 459 -28.22 4.06 -2.14
C PHE A 459 -28.85 2.78 -1.57
N ALA A 460 -28.19 2.22 -0.58
CA ALA A 460 -28.65 1.08 0.21
C ALA A 460 -28.54 1.41 1.70
N ASN A 461 -29.21 0.62 2.53
CA ASN A 461 -29.14 0.74 3.99
C ASN A 461 -29.09 -0.62 4.69
N TRP A 462 -28.93 -1.69 3.92
CA TRP A 462 -28.73 -3.04 4.42
C TRP A 462 -27.48 -3.65 3.81
N ILE A 463 -26.67 -4.26 4.67
CA ILE A 463 -25.54 -5.10 4.30
C ILE A 463 -25.98 -6.55 4.53
N ILE A 464 -25.78 -7.40 3.54
CA ILE A 464 -26.13 -8.83 3.62
C ILE A 464 -24.85 -9.62 3.82
N ILE A 465 -24.77 -10.38 4.91
CA ILE A 465 -23.67 -11.30 5.19
C ILE A 465 -24.20 -12.73 5.28
N GLN A 466 -23.31 -13.70 5.12
CA GLN A 466 -23.65 -15.10 5.39
C GLN A 466 -23.94 -15.30 6.88
N ASN A 467 -24.94 -16.12 7.23
CA ASN A 467 -25.10 -16.57 8.60
C ASN A 467 -24.05 -17.65 8.95
N ARG A 468 -23.94 -18.04 10.22
CA ARG A 468 -23.00 -19.07 10.66
C ARG A 468 -23.41 -20.42 10.06
N MET A 469 -22.54 -20.95 9.20
CA MET A 469 -22.76 -22.24 8.53
C MET A 469 -21.88 -23.35 9.10
N THR A 470 -22.36 -24.58 8.98
CA THR A 470 -21.56 -25.78 9.16
C THR A 470 -20.56 -25.91 8.01
N THR A 471 -19.28 -26.00 8.36
CA THR A 471 -18.17 -26.22 7.44
C THR A 471 -17.42 -27.48 7.89
N PRO A 472 -16.57 -28.08 7.03
CA PRO A 472 -15.66 -29.16 7.43
C PRO A 472 -14.77 -28.80 8.64
N TYR A 473 -14.52 -27.51 8.83
CA TYR A 473 -13.68 -26.99 9.91
C TYR A 473 -14.46 -26.69 11.19
N SER A 474 -15.78 -26.49 11.10
CA SER A 474 -16.64 -26.16 12.25
C SER A 474 -17.47 -27.33 12.78
N SER A 475 -17.52 -28.46 12.06
CA SER A 475 -18.22 -29.67 12.52
C SER A 475 -17.46 -30.95 12.15
N PRO A 476 -17.03 -31.77 13.13
CA PRO A 476 -16.45 -33.09 12.89
C PRO A 476 -17.38 -34.05 12.13
N SER A 477 -18.69 -33.78 12.15
CA SER A 477 -19.73 -34.56 11.49
C SER A 477 -20.18 -33.95 10.16
N TYR A 478 -19.38 -33.07 9.56
CA TYR A 478 -19.70 -32.44 8.28
C TYR A 478 -19.97 -33.50 7.20
N ASN A 479 -21.20 -33.52 6.70
CA ASN A 479 -21.70 -34.55 5.77
C ASN A 479 -21.70 -34.08 4.30
N GLY A 480 -21.01 -32.97 3.99
CA GLY A 480 -21.01 -32.37 2.65
C GLY A 480 -22.16 -31.38 2.39
N ALA A 481 -23.09 -31.19 3.34
CA ALA A 481 -24.17 -30.21 3.21
C ALA A 481 -23.80 -28.85 3.85
N CYS A 482 -24.15 -27.76 3.18
CA CYS A 482 -24.13 -26.43 3.77
C CYS A 482 -25.43 -26.27 4.58
N SER A 483 -25.33 -26.24 5.91
CA SER A 483 -26.46 -26.07 6.81
C SER A 483 -26.15 -24.98 7.83
N LEU A 484 -27.19 -24.40 8.44
CA LEU A 484 -27.01 -23.44 9.51
C LEU A 484 -26.41 -24.10 10.75
N GLN A 485 -25.52 -23.37 11.42
CA GLN A 485 -25.00 -23.72 12.73
C GLN A 485 -25.66 -22.79 13.77
N PRO A 486 -26.73 -23.24 14.46
CA PRO A 486 -27.53 -22.40 15.34
C PRO A 486 -26.71 -21.78 16.46
N PHE A 487 -26.95 -20.51 16.80
CA PHE A 487 -26.29 -19.82 17.92
C PHE A 487 -26.76 -20.34 19.28
N SER A 488 -28.02 -20.76 19.36
CA SER A 488 -28.60 -21.34 20.56
C SER A 488 -28.00 -22.72 20.86
N PRO A 489 -27.64 -23.00 22.12
CA PRO A 489 -27.26 -24.35 22.57
C PRO A 489 -28.35 -25.41 22.34
N SER A 490 -29.62 -25.00 22.21
CA SER A 490 -30.74 -25.90 21.91
C SER A 490 -30.78 -26.40 20.46
N GLY A 491 -29.94 -25.84 19.58
CA GLY A 491 -29.97 -26.14 18.14
C GLY A 491 -31.13 -25.48 17.39
N ASP A 492 -31.86 -24.54 18.01
CA ASP A 492 -32.97 -23.80 17.41
C ASP A 492 -32.86 -22.31 17.71
N ASP A 493 -32.77 -21.50 16.65
CA ASP A 493 -32.64 -20.05 16.71
C ASP A 493 -33.98 -19.30 16.50
N THR A 494 -35.12 -20.01 16.47
CA THR A 494 -36.44 -19.38 16.26
C THR A 494 -36.73 -18.25 17.26
N ALA A 495 -36.45 -18.49 18.55
CA ALA A 495 -36.62 -17.48 19.59
C ALA A 495 -35.62 -16.32 19.47
N LEU A 496 -34.38 -16.60 19.02
CA LEU A 496 -33.37 -15.58 18.75
C LEU A 496 -33.77 -14.71 17.56
N GLY A 497 -34.29 -15.31 16.48
CA GLY A 497 -34.78 -14.58 15.31
C GLY A 497 -35.98 -13.69 15.65
N ALA A 498 -36.94 -14.19 16.43
CA ALA A 498 -38.07 -13.39 16.92
C ALA A 498 -37.61 -12.21 17.79
N ALA A 499 -36.61 -12.43 18.65
CA ALA A 499 -36.02 -11.39 19.46
C ALA A 499 -35.33 -10.30 18.63
N LEU A 500 -34.52 -10.70 17.64
CA LEU A 500 -33.86 -9.78 16.71
C LEU A 500 -34.85 -8.96 15.88
N ALA A 501 -36.00 -9.54 15.53
CA ALA A 501 -37.07 -8.84 14.81
C ALA A 501 -37.74 -7.72 15.64
N ILE A 502 -37.83 -7.90 16.96
CA ILE A 502 -38.43 -6.93 17.90
C ILE A 502 -37.37 -5.93 18.39
N PHE A 503 -36.09 -6.26 18.28
CA PHE A 503 -34.99 -5.42 18.73
C PHE A 503 -35.01 -4.04 18.02
N PRO A 504 -35.01 -2.92 18.77
CA PRO A 504 -35.20 -1.60 18.19
C PRO A 504 -34.03 -1.15 17.29
N ALA A 505 -34.39 -0.33 16.30
CA ALA A 505 -33.56 0.34 15.32
C ALA A 505 -32.54 1.36 15.88
N ALA A 506 -32.18 1.30 17.16
CA ALA A 506 -31.55 2.39 17.93
C ALA A 506 -30.36 1.96 18.79
N HIS A 507 -29.52 1.02 18.34
CA HIS A 507 -28.20 0.87 18.96
C HIS A 507 -27.33 2.08 18.62
N GLN A 508 -27.01 2.88 19.63
CA GLN A 508 -26.18 4.07 19.48
C GLN A 508 -24.67 3.75 19.58
N ASP A 509 -24.30 2.58 20.11
CA ASP A 509 -22.89 2.29 20.44
C ASP A 509 -22.23 1.24 19.52
N GLY A 510 -23.03 0.40 18.87
CA GLY A 510 -22.54 -0.66 17.99
C GLY A 510 -22.38 -0.21 16.55
N GLY A 511 -21.26 -0.60 15.91
CA GLY A 511 -20.90 -0.15 14.57
C GLY A 511 -20.38 -1.27 13.67
N VAL A 512 -20.46 -1.01 12.37
CA VAL A 512 -19.89 -1.83 11.30
C VAL A 512 -18.86 -1.00 10.52
N LEU A 513 -17.71 -1.60 10.20
CA LEU A 513 -16.62 -0.99 9.42
C LEU A 513 -16.30 -1.87 8.21
N ASN A 514 -16.17 -1.27 7.02
CA ASN A 514 -15.63 -1.99 5.85
C ASN A 514 -14.09 -2.09 5.93
N LEU A 515 -13.57 -3.29 6.23
CA LEU A 515 -12.14 -3.56 6.33
C LEU A 515 -11.43 -3.63 4.98
N SER A 516 -12.13 -4.08 3.93
CA SER A 516 -11.54 -4.27 2.58
C SER A 516 -11.23 -2.97 1.85
N ARG A 517 -11.59 -1.83 2.41
CA ARG A 517 -11.45 -0.54 1.72
C ARG A 517 -10.70 0.49 2.56
N GLN A 518 -9.83 0.05 3.46
CA GLN A 518 -9.08 0.95 4.34
C GLN A 518 -7.81 1.45 3.65
N VAL A 519 -7.40 2.67 4.00
CA VAL A 519 -6.21 3.34 3.47
C VAL A 519 -4.98 2.94 4.27
N GLN A 520 -3.83 2.82 3.60
CA GLN A 520 -2.55 2.65 4.28
C GLN A 520 -1.60 3.79 3.96
N ILE A 521 -0.92 4.30 4.98
CA ILE A 521 0.10 5.34 4.88
C ILE A 521 1.41 4.76 5.41
N VAL A 522 2.48 4.89 4.63
CA VAL A 522 3.82 4.44 5.02
C VAL A 522 4.73 5.64 5.15
N LEU A 523 5.33 5.76 6.33
CA LEU A 523 6.25 6.81 6.70
C LEU A 523 7.59 6.21 7.13
N ARG A 524 8.63 7.02 7.06
CA ARG A 524 9.91 6.76 7.70
C ARG A 524 10.13 7.81 8.78
N VAL A 525 10.30 7.35 10.01
CA VAL A 525 10.57 8.18 11.18
C VAL A 525 12.06 8.08 11.48
N ILE A 526 12.77 9.20 11.42
CA ILE A 526 14.19 9.26 11.75
C ILE A 526 14.31 9.86 13.14
N CYS A 527 14.91 9.11 14.05
CA CYS A 527 15.13 9.49 15.43
C CYS A 527 16.61 9.67 15.70
N ARG A 528 16.97 10.66 16.51
CA ARG A 528 18.33 10.86 16.98
C ARG A 528 18.56 10.11 18.28
N GLU A 529 19.47 9.16 18.23
CA GLU A 529 19.86 8.35 19.38
C GLU A 529 21.33 8.60 19.72
N LEU A 530 21.68 8.40 20.99
CA LEU A 530 23.08 8.43 21.42
C LEU A 530 23.83 7.30 20.72
N ASP A 531 25.03 7.59 20.21
CA ASP A 531 25.89 6.57 19.61
C ASP A 531 26.91 6.05 20.64
N PRO A 532 26.62 4.95 21.35
CA PRO A 532 27.54 4.41 22.36
C PRO A 532 28.81 3.80 21.75
N ALA A 533 28.78 3.42 20.46
CA ALA A 533 29.89 2.71 19.82
C ALA A 533 31.02 3.65 19.41
N THR A 534 30.73 4.93 19.20
CA THR A 534 31.75 5.91 18.79
C THR A 534 32.77 6.29 19.87
N ASN A 535 32.56 5.86 21.12
CA ASN A 535 33.54 5.95 22.20
C ASN A 535 34.41 4.69 22.33
N ILE A 536 34.12 3.64 21.55
CA ILE A 536 34.91 2.41 21.53
C ILE A 536 35.79 2.47 20.28
N ARG A 537 37.10 2.58 20.48
CA ARG A 537 38.07 2.43 19.39
C ARG A 537 38.04 0.96 18.95
N PRO A 538 37.83 0.65 17.66
CA PRO A 538 38.02 -0.71 17.18
C PRO A 538 39.52 -1.02 17.20
N ASP A 539 40.00 -1.61 18.29
CA ASP A 539 41.28 -2.29 18.32
C ASP A 539 41.08 -3.63 17.61
N ASN A 540 41.30 -3.62 16.29
CA ASN A 540 41.48 -4.85 15.54
C ASN A 540 42.85 -5.41 15.92
N ALA A 541 42.86 -6.45 16.75
CA ALA A 541 44.04 -7.26 17.04
C ALA A 541 44.43 -8.13 15.85
#